data_AF-A0A3D4X4T3-F1
#
_entry.id   AF-A0A3D4X4T3-F1
#
_cell.length_a   1.000
_cell.length_b   1.000
_cell.length_c   1.000
_cell.angle_alpha   90.00
_cell.angle_beta   90.00
_cell.angle_gamma   90.00
#
_symmetry.space_group_name_H-M   'P 1'
#
loop_
_entity.id
_entity.type
_entity.pdbx_description
1 polymer ?
#
loop_
_entity_poly.entity_id
_entity_poly.type
_entity_poly.pdbx_seq_one_letter_code
_entity_poly.pdbx_strand_id
1 'polypeptide(L)'
;MIGRVEVDQGDLTRLVRALNKEADGRELRRDLVEGLKAAVEPAAQQARASILSMGTHGLVQAVPPLRAAVAAGVKVRVRLGGKSAGVSVVAGKGGMPRGFAQAPKRLNARGWRHPVFSPDVWETQVGKPGWFDDTLDRARPAALRAAQDAMDGMAKRIEQHTKS
;
A
#
# COMPACT_ATOMS: atom_id res chain seq x y z
N MET A 1 -6.99 6.98 -2.90
CA MET A 1 -7.29 5.67 -3.49
C MET A 1 -6.66 4.64 -2.57
N ILE A 2 -7.38 3.60 -2.21
CA ILE A 2 -6.94 2.56 -1.29
C ILE A 2 -7.24 1.25 -2.02
N GLY A 3 -6.21 0.46 -2.32
CA GLY A 3 -6.36 -0.87 -2.88
C GLY A 3 -6.26 -1.81 -1.71
N ARG A 4 -7.30 -2.61 -1.51
CA ARG A 4 -7.49 -3.33 -0.25
C ARG A 4 -7.17 -4.81 -0.41
N VAL A 5 -5.96 -5.16 -0.01
CA VAL A 5 -5.69 -6.49 0.52
C VAL A 5 -6.37 -6.51 1.90
N GLU A 6 -7.18 -7.52 2.21
CA GLU A 6 -7.93 -7.61 3.47
C GLU A 6 -7.72 -8.99 4.05
N VAL A 7 -6.97 -9.05 5.15
CA VAL A 7 -6.74 -10.27 5.95
C VAL A 7 -7.89 -10.44 6.93
N ASP A 8 -8.25 -11.68 7.28
CA ASP A 8 -9.32 -11.97 8.24
C ASP A 8 -9.10 -11.23 9.57
N GLN A 9 -10.05 -10.36 9.92
CA GLN A 9 -9.95 -9.48 11.09
C GLN A 9 -10.09 -10.25 12.40
N GLY A 10 -10.84 -11.36 12.40
CA GLY A 10 -11.09 -12.20 13.56
C GLY A 10 -9.84 -12.95 13.98
N ASP A 11 -9.16 -13.58 13.02
CA ASP A 11 -7.90 -14.30 13.26
C ASP A 11 -6.80 -13.36 13.77
N LEU A 12 -6.61 -12.21 13.10
CA LEU A 12 -5.61 -11.24 13.51
C LEU A 12 -5.87 -10.71 14.93
N THR A 13 -7.13 -10.45 15.28
CA THR A 13 -7.50 -9.99 16.62
C THR A 13 -7.24 -11.04 17.68
N ARG A 14 -7.55 -12.33 17.41
CA ARG A 14 -7.26 -13.44 18.31
C ARG A 14 -5.74 -13.58 18.52
N LEU A 15 -4.97 -13.55 17.44
CA LEU A 15 -3.52 -13.65 17.49
C LEU A 15 -2.90 -12.51 18.32
N VAL A 16 -3.32 -11.27 18.09
CA VAL A 16 -2.83 -10.11 18.85
C VAL A 16 -3.19 -10.20 20.34
N ARG A 17 -4.35 -10.76 20.68
CA ARG A 17 -4.70 -11.02 22.09
C ARG A 17 -3.81 -12.08 22.72
N ALA A 18 -3.48 -13.15 22.00
CA ALA A 18 -2.54 -14.16 22.48
C ALA A 18 -1.14 -13.55 22.70
N LEU A 19 -0.66 -12.77 21.72
CA LEU A 19 0.61 -12.04 21.83
C LEU A 19 0.69 -11.14 23.07
N ASN A 20 -0.39 -10.46 23.44
CA ASN A 20 -0.40 -9.58 24.61
C ASN A 20 -0.34 -10.33 25.96
N LYS A 21 -0.58 -11.66 25.99
CA LYS A 21 -0.49 -12.47 27.20
C LYS A 21 0.92 -12.99 27.47
N GLU A 22 1.76 -13.02 26.44
CA GLU A 22 3.16 -13.46 26.55
C GLU A 22 4.03 -12.36 27.17
N ALA A 23 5.04 -12.77 27.95
CA ALA A 23 6.00 -11.85 28.56
C ALA A 23 6.73 -10.99 27.50
N ASP A 24 7.06 -11.59 26.35
CA ASP A 24 7.74 -10.94 25.23
C ASP A 24 6.77 -10.40 24.16
N GLY A 25 5.49 -10.21 24.52
CA GLY A 25 4.43 -9.81 23.59
C GLY A 25 4.70 -8.53 22.79
N ARG A 26 5.57 -7.64 23.28
CA ARG A 26 5.98 -6.44 22.54
C ARG A 26 6.85 -6.77 21.33
N GLU A 27 7.81 -7.67 21.50
CA GLU A 27 8.72 -8.10 20.45
C GLU A 27 7.97 -8.92 19.41
N LEU A 28 7.16 -9.89 19.85
CA LEU A 28 6.39 -10.73 18.94
C LEU A 28 5.39 -9.91 18.10
N ARG A 29 4.81 -8.82 18.65
CA ARG A 29 3.99 -7.89 17.86
C ARG A 29 4.78 -7.12 16.80
N ARG A 30 5.99 -6.68 17.12
CA ARG A 30 6.88 -6.01 16.15
C ARG A 30 7.20 -6.98 15.01
N ASP A 31 7.55 -8.21 15.35
CA ASP A 31 7.87 -9.25 14.39
C ASP A 31 6.66 -9.62 13.52
N LEU A 32 5.45 -9.67 14.09
CA LEU A 32 4.21 -9.86 13.33
C LEU A 32 3.99 -8.71 12.33
N VAL A 33 4.20 -7.45 12.74
CA VAL A 33 4.07 -6.29 11.84
C VAL A 33 5.07 -6.37 10.70
N GLU A 34 6.33 -6.68 10.98
CA GLU A 34 7.35 -6.80 9.93
C GLU A 34 7.06 -7.99 9.00
N GLY A 35 6.62 -9.13 9.53
CA GLY A 35 6.21 -10.29 8.72
C GLY A 35 5.03 -9.97 7.80
N LEU A 36 3.98 -9.34 8.32
CA LEU A 36 2.82 -8.89 7.54
C LEU A 36 3.19 -7.85 6.49
N LYS A 37 4.11 -6.94 6.81
CA LYS A 37 4.61 -5.93 5.89
C LYS A 37 5.43 -6.57 4.77
N ALA A 38 6.35 -7.47 5.09
CA ALA A 38 7.16 -8.21 4.13
C ALA A 38 6.28 -9.05 3.18
N ALA A 39 5.23 -9.70 3.70
CA ALA A 39 4.28 -10.48 2.90
C ALA A 39 3.57 -9.65 1.81
N VAL A 40 3.26 -8.38 2.09
CA VAL A 40 2.49 -7.51 1.18
C VAL A 40 3.38 -6.53 0.39
N GLU A 41 4.65 -6.36 0.77
CA GLU A 41 5.59 -5.47 0.06
C GLU A 41 5.73 -5.79 -1.44
N PRO A 42 5.74 -7.04 -1.92
CA PRO A 42 5.76 -7.33 -3.36
C PRO A 42 4.60 -6.69 -4.12
N ALA A 43 3.39 -6.65 -3.53
CA ALA A 43 2.23 -5.98 -4.15
C ALA A 43 2.43 -4.45 -4.21
N ALA A 44 3.02 -3.85 -3.17
CA ALA A 44 3.36 -2.43 -3.18
C ALA A 44 4.45 -2.12 -4.23
N GLN A 45 5.46 -2.98 -4.39
CA GLN A 45 6.50 -2.85 -5.41
C GLN A 45 5.92 -2.93 -6.82
N GLN A 46 4.99 -3.86 -7.08
CA GLN A 46 4.30 -3.96 -8.36
C GLN A 46 3.53 -2.67 -8.68
N ALA A 47 2.81 -2.10 -7.70
CA ALA A 47 2.13 -0.82 -7.88
C ALA A 47 3.10 0.34 -8.17
N ARG A 48 4.25 0.41 -7.46
CA ARG A 48 5.32 1.39 -7.73
C ARG A 48 5.88 1.24 -9.14
N ALA A 49 6.20 0.02 -9.57
CA ALA A 49 6.70 -0.26 -10.92
C ALA A 49 5.66 0.08 -12.00
N SER A 50 4.38 -0.18 -11.73
CA SER A 50 3.29 0.16 -12.65
C SER A 50 3.20 1.66 -12.90
N ILE A 51 3.17 2.50 -11.86
CA ILE A 51 3.13 3.95 -12.07
C ILE A 51 4.44 4.50 -12.67
N LEU A 52 5.58 3.91 -12.34
CA LEU A 52 6.87 4.34 -12.88
C LEU A 52 7.02 4.06 -14.38
N SER A 53 6.34 3.04 -14.91
CA SER A 53 6.29 2.75 -16.35
C SER A 53 5.29 3.61 -17.12
N MET A 54 4.67 4.62 -16.50
CA MET A 54 3.94 5.65 -17.22
C MET A 54 4.93 6.51 -18.03
N GLY A 55 4.68 6.66 -19.33
CA GLY A 55 5.45 7.55 -20.19
C GLY A 55 5.41 9.00 -19.68
N THR A 56 6.53 9.70 -19.80
CA THR A 56 6.60 11.13 -19.49
C THR A 56 6.79 11.92 -20.77
N HIS A 57 5.80 12.74 -21.10
CA HIS A 57 5.91 13.75 -22.15
C HIS A 57 6.11 15.11 -21.48
N GLY A 58 7.30 15.70 -21.61
CA GLY A 58 7.60 17.01 -21.01
C GLY A 58 9.11 17.27 -20.82
N LEU A 59 9.46 18.55 -20.73
CA LEU A 59 10.82 19.01 -20.44
C LEU A 59 11.26 18.55 -19.05
N VAL A 60 12.53 18.18 -18.91
CA VAL A 60 13.14 17.86 -17.61
C VAL A 60 13.04 19.10 -16.72
N GLN A 61 12.24 19.02 -15.65
CA GLN A 61 12.09 20.11 -14.69
C GLN A 61 12.81 19.80 -13.38
N ALA A 62 13.18 20.83 -12.63
CA ALA A 62 13.87 20.73 -11.34
C ALA A 62 13.05 20.06 -10.21
N VAL A 63 11.80 19.65 -10.48
CA VAL A 63 10.89 19.01 -9.51
C VAL A 63 10.71 17.54 -9.88
N PRO A 64 10.63 16.61 -8.91
CA PRO A 64 10.40 15.20 -9.20
C PRO A 64 9.18 14.99 -10.11
N PRO A 65 9.28 14.12 -11.13
CA PRO A 65 8.14 13.80 -11.99
C PRO A 65 6.95 13.32 -11.17
N LEU A 66 5.73 13.66 -11.61
CA LEU A 66 4.50 13.30 -10.89
C LEU A 66 4.41 11.79 -10.57
N ARG A 67 4.82 10.93 -11.52
CA ARG A 67 4.89 9.48 -11.32
C ARG A 67 5.84 9.05 -10.19
N ALA A 68 6.97 9.73 -10.04
CA ALA A 68 7.96 9.42 -9.01
C ALA A 68 7.43 9.83 -7.62
N ALA A 69 6.79 10.99 -7.52
CA ALA A 69 6.14 11.41 -6.29
C ALA A 69 4.98 10.48 -5.89
N VAL A 70 4.17 10.02 -6.85
CA VAL A 70 3.11 9.03 -6.60
C VAL A 70 3.69 7.69 -6.17
N ALA A 71 4.75 7.20 -6.83
CA ALA A 71 5.44 5.96 -6.45
C ALA A 71 5.98 6.02 -5.02
N ALA A 72 6.63 7.14 -4.64
CA ALA A 72 7.13 7.36 -3.28
C ALA A 72 6.00 7.40 -2.24
N GLY A 73 4.80 7.81 -2.64
CA GLY A 73 3.60 7.79 -1.80
C GLY A 73 2.98 6.41 -1.59
N VAL A 74 3.36 5.38 -2.35
CA VAL A 74 2.86 4.01 -2.21
C VAL A 74 3.52 3.33 -1.02
N LYS A 75 2.73 2.89 -0.04
CA LYS A 75 3.22 2.23 1.18
C LYS A 75 2.30 1.14 1.68
N VAL A 76 2.88 0.14 2.34
CA VAL A 76 2.15 -0.86 3.12
C VAL A 76 1.75 -0.24 4.46
N ARG A 77 0.54 -0.57 4.92
CA ARG A 77 0.01 -0.15 6.20
C ARG A 77 -0.58 -1.35 6.92
N VAL A 78 0.00 -1.68 8.07
CA VAL A 78 -0.47 -2.73 8.98
C VAL A 78 -1.24 -2.08 10.13
N ARG A 79 -2.39 -2.65 10.50
CA ARG A 79 -3.14 -2.31 11.69
C ARG A 79 -3.48 -3.59 12.44
N LEU A 80 -3.01 -3.70 13.68
CA LEU A 80 -3.21 -4.90 14.50
C LEU A 80 -4.54 -4.89 15.29
N GLY A 81 -5.32 -3.81 15.24
CA GLY A 81 -6.54 -3.70 16.05
C GLY A 81 -7.54 -2.66 15.54
N GLY A 82 -8.69 -2.64 16.21
CA GLY A 82 -9.85 -1.82 15.86
C GLY A 82 -10.65 -2.35 14.67
N LYS A 83 -11.69 -1.61 14.27
CA LYS A 83 -12.59 -1.95 13.13
C LYS A 83 -11.90 -2.03 11.76
N SER A 84 -10.61 -1.67 11.70
CA SER A 84 -9.80 -1.64 10.49
C SER A 84 -8.52 -2.46 10.64
N ALA A 85 -8.54 -3.48 11.51
CA ALA A 85 -7.43 -4.43 11.62
C ALA A 85 -7.18 -5.10 10.26
N GLY A 86 -5.91 -5.34 9.94
CA GLY A 86 -5.47 -5.91 8.66
C GLY A 86 -4.29 -5.17 8.04
N VAL A 87 -3.87 -5.65 6.88
CA VAL A 87 -2.75 -5.10 6.09
C VAL A 87 -3.29 -4.54 4.79
N SER A 88 -2.85 -3.35 4.39
CA SER A 88 -3.34 -2.67 3.18
C SER A 88 -2.21 -1.97 2.42
N VAL A 89 -2.34 -1.82 1.11
CA VAL A 89 -1.45 -0.98 0.30
C VAL A 89 -2.16 0.33 0.01
N VAL A 90 -1.51 1.46 0.29
CA VAL A 90 -2.11 2.80 0.12
C VAL A 90 -1.22 3.70 -0.70
N ALA A 91 -1.83 4.48 -1.59
CA ALA A 91 -1.17 5.60 -2.25
C ALA A 91 -1.49 6.91 -1.50
N GLY A 92 -0.47 7.47 -0.86
CA GLY A 92 -0.56 8.70 -0.08
C GLY A 92 -0.82 9.94 -0.94
N LYS A 93 -1.40 10.98 -0.31
CA LYS A 93 -1.69 12.28 -0.95
C LYS A 93 -0.69 13.39 -0.59
N GLY A 94 0.17 13.15 0.40
CA GLY A 94 1.14 14.14 0.90
C GLY A 94 2.39 14.22 0.03
N GLY A 95 3.03 15.38 0.02
CA GLY A 95 4.30 15.60 -0.72
C GLY A 95 4.15 15.60 -2.24
N MET A 96 2.92 15.75 -2.76
CA MET A 96 2.69 15.79 -4.20
C MET A 96 3.19 17.11 -4.80
N PRO A 97 3.91 17.08 -5.93
CA PRO A 97 4.33 18.28 -6.64
C PRO A 97 3.15 19.23 -6.88
N ARG A 98 3.40 20.53 -6.71
CA ARG A 98 2.44 21.59 -7.07
C ARG A 98 1.10 21.48 -6.31
N GLY A 99 1.11 20.91 -5.10
CA GLY A 99 -0.09 20.77 -4.27
C GLY A 99 -1.13 19.77 -4.79
N PHE A 100 -0.76 18.92 -5.77
CA PHE A 100 -1.71 18.03 -6.44
C PHE A 100 -2.02 16.76 -5.62
N ALA A 101 -2.67 16.93 -4.47
CA ALA A 101 -2.96 15.86 -3.52
C ALA A 101 -3.79 14.69 -4.10
N GLN A 102 -4.57 14.93 -5.15
CA GLN A 102 -5.40 13.90 -5.81
C GLN A 102 -4.68 13.17 -6.94
N ALA A 103 -3.38 13.43 -7.15
CA ALA A 103 -2.60 12.83 -8.22
C ALA A 103 -2.74 11.30 -8.32
N PRO A 104 -2.64 10.51 -7.23
CA PRO A 104 -2.77 9.05 -7.35
C PRO A 104 -4.11 8.61 -7.91
N LYS A 105 -5.21 9.26 -7.46
CA LYS A 105 -6.57 8.96 -7.93
C LYS A 105 -6.76 9.36 -9.38
N ARG A 106 -6.26 10.54 -9.76
CA ARG A 106 -6.41 11.09 -11.12
C ARG A 106 -5.58 10.30 -12.14
N LEU A 107 -4.39 9.86 -11.74
CA LEU A 107 -3.53 9.02 -12.56
C LEU A 107 -4.07 7.60 -12.73
N ASN A 108 -4.85 7.07 -11.79
CA ASN A 108 -5.49 5.77 -11.96
C ASN A 108 -6.73 5.83 -12.87
N ALA A 109 -7.19 7.02 -13.26
CA ALA A 109 -8.22 7.21 -14.27
C ALA A 109 -7.61 7.35 -15.68
N ARG A 110 -8.47 7.43 -16.72
CA ARG A 110 -8.04 7.65 -18.13
C ARG A 110 -7.29 8.96 -18.36
N GLY A 111 -7.50 9.95 -17.51
CA GLY A 111 -6.86 11.25 -17.59
C GLY A 111 -7.72 12.33 -16.95
N TRP A 112 -7.26 13.57 -17.03
CA TRP A 112 -8.02 14.74 -16.62
C TRP A 112 -7.62 15.95 -17.45
N ARG A 113 -8.53 16.92 -17.57
CA ARG A 113 -8.22 18.21 -18.17
C ARG A 113 -7.83 19.21 -17.09
N HIS A 114 -6.86 20.06 -17.37
CA HIS A 114 -6.48 21.18 -16.51
C HIS A 114 -6.13 22.42 -17.35
N PRO A 115 -6.37 23.63 -16.84
CA PRO A 115 -5.91 24.84 -17.49
C PRO A 115 -4.38 24.92 -17.48
N VAL A 116 -3.81 25.60 -18.47
CA VAL A 116 -2.36 25.83 -18.61
C VAL A 116 -2.12 27.32 -18.64
N PHE A 117 -1.71 27.89 -17.49
CA PHE A 117 -1.35 29.31 -17.28
C PHE A 117 -2.39 30.38 -17.66
N SER A 118 -3.48 30.01 -18.35
CA SER A 118 -4.64 30.80 -18.73
C SER A 118 -5.91 29.94 -18.59
N PRO A 119 -7.06 30.50 -18.18
CA PRO A 119 -8.33 29.77 -18.10
C PRO A 119 -8.86 29.28 -19.46
N ASP A 120 -8.37 29.83 -20.57
CA ASP A 120 -8.87 29.54 -21.92
C ASP A 120 -8.14 28.35 -22.58
N VAL A 121 -6.96 27.99 -22.08
CA VAL A 121 -6.13 26.91 -22.63
C VAL A 121 -6.21 25.70 -21.72
N TRP A 122 -6.88 24.65 -22.19
CA TRP A 122 -7.06 23.41 -21.44
C TRP A 122 -6.27 22.28 -22.07
N GLU A 123 -5.37 21.70 -21.29
CA GLU A 123 -4.59 20.52 -21.68
C GLU A 123 -5.19 19.25 -21.09
N THR A 124 -5.12 18.14 -21.84
CA THR A 124 -5.52 16.82 -21.36
C THR A 124 -4.29 16.07 -20.90
N GLN A 125 -4.19 15.82 -19.60
CA GLN A 125 -3.16 14.95 -19.06
C GLN A 125 -3.62 13.50 -19.09
N VAL A 126 -2.88 12.67 -19.81
CA VAL A 126 -3.14 11.23 -19.91
C VAL A 126 -2.77 10.55 -18.59
N GLY A 127 -3.72 9.79 -18.04
CA GLY A 127 -3.47 8.96 -16.86
C GLY A 127 -2.92 7.59 -17.25
N LYS A 128 -2.69 6.74 -16.25
CA LYS A 128 -2.41 5.31 -16.41
C LYS A 128 -3.54 4.50 -15.76
N PRO A 129 -4.65 4.25 -16.49
CA PRO A 129 -5.74 3.43 -16.00
C PRO A 129 -5.25 2.14 -15.34
N GLY A 130 -5.79 1.82 -14.16
CA GLY A 130 -5.51 0.56 -13.49
C GLY A 130 -4.09 0.40 -12.95
N TRP A 131 -3.25 1.45 -12.95
CA TRP A 131 -1.88 1.33 -12.43
C TRP A 131 -1.87 0.84 -10.98
N PHE A 132 -2.88 1.19 -10.18
CA PHE A 132 -2.99 0.83 -8.79
C PHE A 132 -4.02 -0.26 -8.56
N ASP A 133 -5.27 -0.03 -8.96
CA ASP A 133 -6.39 -0.93 -8.66
C ASP A 133 -6.18 -2.30 -9.34
N ASP A 134 -6.09 -2.35 -10.67
CA ASP A 134 -5.88 -3.60 -11.42
C ASP A 134 -4.56 -4.32 -11.06
N THR A 135 -3.52 -3.56 -10.69
CA THR A 135 -2.26 -4.14 -10.22
C THR A 135 -2.45 -4.85 -8.88
N LEU A 136 -3.13 -4.20 -7.93
CA LEU A 136 -3.35 -4.78 -6.61
C LEU A 136 -4.39 -5.91 -6.64
N ASP A 137 -5.39 -5.84 -7.50
CA ASP A 137 -6.36 -6.92 -7.69
C ASP A 137 -5.67 -8.20 -8.19
N ARG A 138 -4.74 -8.07 -9.15
CA ARG A 138 -3.92 -9.20 -9.62
C ARG A 138 -2.98 -9.75 -8.55
N ALA A 139 -2.39 -8.87 -7.73
CA ALA A 139 -1.48 -9.27 -6.65
C ALA A 139 -2.22 -9.83 -5.42
N ARG A 140 -3.53 -9.59 -5.30
CA ARG A 140 -4.33 -9.86 -4.10
C ARG A 140 -4.25 -11.31 -3.62
N PRO A 141 -4.43 -12.35 -4.46
CA PRO A 141 -4.46 -13.73 -3.98
C PRO A 141 -3.12 -14.15 -3.34
N ALA A 142 -1.99 -13.77 -3.97
CA ALA A 142 -0.67 -14.07 -3.46
C ALA A 142 -0.37 -13.31 -2.17
N ALA A 143 -0.73 -12.02 -2.10
CA ALA A 143 -0.53 -11.19 -0.92
C ALA A 143 -1.34 -11.69 0.29
N LEU A 144 -2.57 -12.17 0.07
CA LEU A 144 -3.40 -12.75 1.13
C LEU A 144 -2.80 -14.05 1.67
N ARG A 145 -2.38 -14.94 0.79
CA ARG A 145 -1.74 -16.20 1.18
C ARG A 145 -0.47 -15.95 1.99
N ALA A 146 0.41 -15.07 1.51
CA ALA A 146 1.63 -14.73 2.23
C ALA A 146 1.35 -14.10 3.61
N ALA A 147 0.29 -13.28 3.72
CA ALA A 147 -0.11 -12.70 5.00
C ALA A 147 -0.68 -13.75 5.97
N GLN A 148 -1.44 -14.74 5.46
CA GLN A 148 -1.90 -15.89 6.25
C GLN A 148 -0.71 -16.73 6.73
N ASP A 149 0.22 -17.08 5.85
CA ASP A 149 1.42 -17.83 6.20
C ASP A 149 2.25 -17.12 7.29
N ALA A 150 2.33 -15.78 7.24
CA ALA A 150 2.99 -14.98 8.28
C ALA A 150 2.26 -15.03 9.64
N MET A 151 0.93 -15.02 9.64
CA MET A 151 0.13 -15.17 10.87
C MET A 151 0.28 -16.59 11.45
N ASP A 152 0.23 -17.62 10.61
CA ASP A 152 0.38 -19.02 11.02
C ASP A 152 1.78 -19.29 11.57
N GLY A 153 2.81 -18.70 10.95
CA GLY A 153 4.18 -18.76 11.47
C GLY A 153 4.31 -18.12 12.85
N MET A 154 3.65 -16.99 13.07
CA MET A 154 3.61 -16.34 14.39
C MET A 154 2.84 -17.15 15.42
N ALA A 155 1.71 -17.75 15.05
CA ALA A 155 0.93 -18.63 15.93
C ALA A 155 1.78 -19.82 16.42
N LYS A 156 2.50 -20.48 15.51
CA LYS A 156 3.43 -21.58 15.86
C LYS A 156 4.54 -21.13 16.80
N ARG A 157 5.08 -19.92 16.60
CA ARG A 157 6.13 -19.37 17.47
C ARG A 157 5.63 -19.10 18.89
N ILE A 158 4.39 -18.62 19.04
CA ILE A 158 3.75 -18.45 20.36
C ILE A 158 3.63 -19.82 21.04
N GLU A 159 3.09 -20.83 20.35
CA GLU A 159 2.93 -22.18 20.92
C GLU A 159 4.25 -22.80 21.39
N GLN A 160 5.35 -22.53 20.69
CA GLN A 160 6.69 -22.98 21.08
C GLN A 160 7.21 -22.22 22.30
N HIS A 161 6.94 -20.92 22.40
CA HIS A 161 7.31 -20.10 23.55
C HIS A 161 6.55 -20.50 24.83
N THR A 162 5.26 -20.81 24.75
CA THR A 162 4.45 -21.18 25.92
C THR A 162 4.80 -22.57 26.48
N LYS A 163 5.42 -23.45 25.68
CA LYS A 163 5.82 -24.81 26.10
C LYS A 163 7.21 -24.88 26.73
N SER A 164 7.99 -23.81 26.67
CA SER A 164 9.32 -23.69 27.30
C SER A 164 9.23 -23.07 28.68
#